data_AF-M1C832-F1
#
_entry.id   AF-M1C832-F1
#
_cell.length_a   1.000
_cell.length_b   1.000
_cell.length_c   1.000
_cell.angle_alpha   90.00
_cell.angle_beta   90.00
_cell.angle_gamma   90.00
#
_symmetry.space_group_name_H-M   'P 1'
#
loop_
_entity.id
_entity.type
_entity.pdbx_description
1 polymer ?
#
loop_
_entity_poly.entity_id
_entity_poly.type
_entity_poly.pdbx_seq_one_letter_code
_entity_poly.pdbx_strand_id
1 'polypeptide(L)' 'MVVRSAILYGEECWPVKNSHVQKLRVAEMRMSGWMCGYTMRDRIRNEVILNKVGVTSMMDKMREVKLGWFEHVKRR' A
#
# COMPACT_ATOMS: atom_id res chain seq x y z
N MET A 1 0.82 -11.21 3.31
CA MET A 1 0.43 -11.33 1.89
C MET A 1 -1.06 -11.01 1.64
N VAL A 2 -2.01 -11.53 2.43
CA VAL A 2 -3.46 -11.39 2.15
C VAL A 2 -3.99 -9.94 2.16
N VAL A 3 -3.58 -9.12 3.14
CA VAL A 3 -4.05 -7.73 3.29
C VAL A 3 -3.74 -6.88 2.05
N ARG A 4 -2.60 -7.16 1.38
CA ARG A 4 -2.20 -6.38 0.20
C ARG A 4 -3.03 -6.72 -1.02
N SER A 5 -3.23 -8.01 -1.26
CA SER A 5 -4.04 -8.50 -2.37
C SER A 5 -5.47 -7.97 -2.28
N ALA A 6 -6.07 -7.94 -1.09
CA ALA A 6 -7.42 -7.42 -0.89
C ALA A 6 -7.53 -5.91 -1.18
N ILE A 7 -6.52 -5.13 -0.77
CA ILE A 7 -6.49 -3.67 -1.01
C ILE A 7 -6.22 -3.35 -2.48
N LEU A 8 -5.27 -4.03 -3.11
CA LEU A 8 -4.92 -3.83 -4.51
C LEU A 8 -6.09 -4.17 -5.45
N TYR A 9 -6.78 -5.29 -5.18
CA TYR A 9 -7.96 -5.68 -5.95
C TYR A 9 -9.06 -4.59 -5.93
N GLY A 10 -9.23 -3.89 -4.81
CA GLY A 10 -10.19 -2.78 -4.71
C GLY A 10 -9.80 -1.52 -5.49
N GLU A 11 -8.51 -1.34 -5.80
CA GLU A 11 -7.96 -0.13 -6.43
C GLU A 11 -7.74 -0.24 -7.95
N GLU A 12 -7.79 -1.44 -8.51
CA GLU A 12 -7.74 -1.65 -9.97
C GLU A 12 -8.95 -1.03 -10.71
N CYS A 13 -10.06 -0.76 -9.99
CA CYS A 13 -11.33 -0.36 -10.57
C CYS A 13 -11.70 1.14 -10.43
N TRP A 14 -10.88 2.00 -9.82
CA TRP A 14 -11.26 3.41 -9.54
C TRP A 14 -10.19 4.46 -9.89
N PRO A 15 -10.58 5.72 -10.20
CA PRO A 15 -9.63 6.83 -10.30
C PRO A 15 -9.07 7.16 -8.91
N VAL A 16 -7.87 6.65 -8.63
CA VAL A 16 -7.17 6.83 -7.37
C VAL A 16 -6.68 8.27 -7.23
N LYS A 17 -7.37 9.05 -6.39
CA LYS A 17 -6.92 10.38 -5.94
C LYS A 17 -5.87 10.24 -4.83
N ASN A 18 -5.01 11.24 -4.66
CA ASN A 18 -4.01 11.26 -3.59
C ASN A 18 -4.63 11.07 -2.18
N SER A 19 -5.87 11.49 -1.97
CA SER A 19 -6.60 11.28 -0.73
C SER A 19 -6.90 9.80 -0.44
N HIS A 20 -7.17 8.99 -1.47
CA HIS A 20 -7.40 7.55 -1.32
C HIS A 20 -6.10 6.83 -0.98
N VAL A 21 -5.03 7.18 -1.69
CA VAL A 21 -3.66 6.76 -1.40
C VAL A 21 -3.27 7.00 0.06
N GLN A 22 -3.57 8.18 0.60
CA GLN A 22 -3.23 8.51 1.97
C GLN A 22 -4.02 7.66 2.98
N LYS A 23 -5.31 7.42 2.71
CA LYS A 23 -6.15 6.53 3.54
C LYS A 23 -5.64 5.09 3.52
N LEU A 24 -5.22 4.60 2.36
CA LEU A 24 -4.64 3.26 2.23
C LEU A 24 -3.32 3.11 2.96
N ARG A 25 -2.45 4.13 2.91
CA ARG A 25 -1.22 4.15 3.69
C ARG A 25 -1.50 4.05 5.19
N VAL A 26 -2.50 4.78 5.69
CA VAL A 26 -2.91 4.71 7.10
C VAL A 26 -3.48 3.34 7.46
N ALA A 27 -4.32 2.77 6.59
CA ALA A 27 -4.89 1.45 6.78
C ALA A 27 -3.80 0.35 6.80
N GLU A 28 -2.86 0.38 5.85
CA GLU A 28 -1.73 -0.55 5.78
C GLU A 28 -0.87 -0.49 7.03
N MET A 29 -0.51 0.71 7.49
CA MET A 29 0.29 0.89 8.70
C MET A 29 -0.43 0.39 9.95
N ARG A 30 -1.73 0.66 10.04
CA ARG A 30 -2.55 0.20 11.18
C ARG A 30 -2.66 -1.33 11.20
N MET A 31 -2.93 -1.97 10.06
CA MET A 31 -3.02 -3.42 9.96
C MET A 31 -1.66 -4.11 10.15
N SER A 32 -0.59 -3.55 9.58
CA SER A 32 0.78 -4.04 9.76
C SER A 32 1.23 -3.90 11.20
N GLY A 33 0.91 -2.77 11.85
CA GLY A 33 1.14 -2.57 13.27
C GLY A 33 0.41 -3.61 14.11
N TRP A 34 -0.89 -3.83 13.85
CA TRP A 34 -1.67 -4.87 14.54
C TRP A 34 -1.06 -6.27 14.39
N MET A 35 -0.64 -6.67 13.18
CA MET A 35 -0.01 -7.98 12.95
C MET A 35 1.33 -8.12 13.69
N CYS A 36 2.09 -7.03 13.85
CA CYS A 36 3.37 -7.03 14.55
C CYS A 36 3.26 -6.65 16.05
N GLY A 37 2.04 -6.46 16.58
CA GLY A 37 1.81 -6.04 17.96
C GLY A 37 2.16 -4.58 18.28
N TYR A 38 2.37 -3.75 17.26
CA TYR A 38 2.68 -2.34 17.40
C TYR A 38 1.43 -1.48 17.53
N THR A 39 1.47 -0.57 18.49
CA THR A 39 0.42 0.41 18.74
C THR A 39 0.85 1.80 18.27
N MET A 40 -0.13 2.69 18.06
CA MET A 40 0.11 4.09 17.70
C MET A 40 0.94 4.85 18.76
N ARG A 41 1.04 4.32 19.99
CA ARG A 41 1.84 4.90 21.08
C ARG A 41 3.34 4.65 20.92
N ASP A 42 3.72 3.60 20.20
CA ASP A 42 5.13 3.24 20.04
C ASP A 42 5.88 4.25 19.15
N ARG A 43 5.16 5.13 18.43
CA ARG A 43 5.71 6.16 17.51
C ARG A 43 6.78 5.61 16.57
N ILE A 44 6.66 4.34 16.21
CA ILE A 44 7.61 3.65 15.35
C ILE A 44 7.54 4.25 13.95
N ARG A 45 8.70 4.53 13.37
CA ARG A 45 8.77 5.01 11.99
C ARG A 45 8.12 4.00 11.06
N ASN A 46 7.26 4.48 10.16
CA ASN A 46 6.60 3.68 9.13
C ASN A 46 7.57 2.78 8.34
N GLU A 47 8.79 3.25 8.13
CA GLU A 47 9.88 2.53 7.46
C GLU A 47 10.26 1.23 8.19
N VAL A 48 10.30 1.26 9.52
CA VAL A 48 10.65 0.12 10.36
C VAL A 48 9.53 -0.92 10.36
N ILE A 49 8.28 -0.46 10.37
CA ILE A 49 7.10 -1.34 10.26
C ILE A 49 7.12 -2.06 8.90
N LEU A 50 7.35 -1.33 7.81
CA LEU A 50 7.43 -1.90 6.46
C LEU A 50 8.60 -2.89 6.30
N ASN A 51 9.78 -2.53 6.80
CA ASN A 51 10.95 -3.42 6.78
C ASN A 51 10.72 -4.69 7.58
N LYS A 52 10.06 -4.60 8.74
CA LYS A 52 9.78 -5.78 9.57
C LYS A 52 8.74 -6.71 8.97
N VAL A 53 7.78 -6.16 8.24
CA VAL A 53 6.84 -6.96 7.43
C VAL A 53 7.54 -7.53 6.18
N GLY A 54 8.75 -7.06 5.84
CA GLY A 54 9.55 -7.53 4.70
C GLY A 54 8.98 -7.10 3.36
N VAL A 55 8.30 -5.96 3.34
CA VAL A 55 7.29 -5.67 2.32
C VAL A 55 7.50 -4.26 1.76
N THR A 56 7.80 -4.16 0.46
CA THR A 56 7.91 -2.91 -0.30
C THR A 56 6.60 -2.14 -0.21
N SER A 57 6.58 -0.85 0.17
CA SER A 57 5.37 -0.03 0.40
C SER A 57 4.25 -0.28 -0.63
N MET A 58 2.99 -0.34 -0.19
CA MET A 58 1.84 -0.59 -1.09
C MET A 58 1.80 0.45 -2.21
N MET A 59 2.22 1.66 -1.87
CA MET A 59 2.35 2.78 -2.78
C MET A 59 3.25 2.47 -3.96
N ASP A 60 4.39 1.83 -3.72
CA ASP A 60 5.34 1.48 -4.78
C ASP A 60 4.71 0.44 -5.71
N LYS A 61 3.96 -0.52 -5.14
CA LYS A 61 3.24 -1.53 -5.92
C LYS A 61 2.13 -0.92 -6.78
N MET A 62 1.34 -0.01 -6.21
CA MET A 62 0.30 0.72 -6.95
C MET A 62 0.88 1.61 -8.05
N ARG A 63 2.05 2.21 -7.79
CA ARG A 63 2.79 2.99 -8.79
C ARG A 63 3.26 2.09 -9.93
N GLU A 64 3.78 0.91 -9.61
CA GLU A 64 4.18 -0.13 -10.57
C GLU A 64 2.99 -0.54 -11.46
N VAL A 65 1.85 -0.87 -10.87
CA VAL A 65 0.63 -1.30 -11.58
C VAL A 65 0.14 -0.19 -12.51
N LYS A 66 0.11 1.06 -12.02
CA LYS A 66 -0.29 2.23 -12.82
C LYS A 66 0.65 2.49 -14.00
N LEU A 67 1.96 2.37 -13.77
CA LEU A 67 2.95 2.51 -14.85
C LEU A 67 2.81 1.38 -15.86
N GLY A 68 2.62 0.13 -15.42
CA GLY A 68 2.37 -1.01 -16.31
C GLY A 68 1.12 -0.81 -17.17
N TRP A 69 0.05 -0.25 -16.60
CA TRP A 69 -1.16 0.10 -17.36
C TRP A 69 -0.90 1.22 -18.38
N PHE A 70 -0.17 2.27 -18.00
CA PHE A 70 0.24 3.33 -18.93
C PHE A 70 1.08 2.80 -20.09
N GLU A 71 2.05 1.93 -19.80
CA GLU A 71 2.86 1.25 -20.82
C GLU A 71 2.01 0.36 -21.73
N HIS A 72 1.01 -0.34 -21.18
CA HIS A 72 0.06 -1.13 -21.97
C HIS A 72 -0.77 -0.26 -22.92
N VAL A 73 -1.28 0.86 -22.43
CA VAL A 73 -2.05 1.82 -23.25
C VAL A 73 -1.18 2.45 -24.34
N LYS A 74 0.08 2.78 -24.03
CA LYS A 74 1.02 3.41 -24.97
C LYS A 74 1.56 2.46 -26.05
N ARG A 75 1.47 1.14 -25.84
CA ARG A 75 1.85 0.12 -26.84
C ARG A 75 0.77 -0.12 -27.90
N ARG A 76 -0.44 0.41 -27.72
CA ARG A 76 -1.52 0.38 -28.70
C ARG A 76 -1.46 1.62 -29.60
#